data_AF-A0A914NV56-F1
#
_entry.id   AF-A0A914NV56-F1
#
_cell.length_a   1.000
_cell.length_b   1.000
_cell.length_c   1.000
_cell.angle_alpha   90.00
_cell.angle_beta   90.00
_cell.angle_gamma   90.00
#
_symmetry.space_group_name_H-M   'P 1'
#
loop_
_entity.id
_entity.type
_entity.pdbx_description
1 polymer ?
#
loop_
_entity_poly.entity_id
_entity_poly.type
_entity_poly.pdbx_seq_one_letter_code
_entity_poly.pdbx_strand_id
1 'polypeptide(L)'
;MFPDNIVRATFQQIETEYVSKNVSNPKLGTFTVVTSSVHKYIDGMNSLGLIVFFIALGLVMGQLGDEAKPLADLFISLDKVIIALVSIVMWYSPIGISSLIAAKILEITDLAKTAKMLGLYMLTVITGLLIHLFITLPTLLFIGTRRNPYKFMQGLTQAGLTALGTSSSAAS
;
A
#
# COMPACT_ATOMS: atom_id res chain seq x y z
N MET A 1 4.27 -13.76 2.99
CA MET A 1 3.71 -12.97 4.11
C MET A 1 4.60 -13.03 5.34
N PHE A 2 5.15 -14.17 5.71
CA PHE A 2 6.18 -14.24 6.76
C PHE A 2 7.57 -14.25 6.10
N PRO A 3 8.38 -13.21 6.28
CA PRO A 3 9.74 -13.22 5.74
C PRO A 3 10.63 -14.16 6.56
N ASP A 4 11.48 -14.93 5.88
CA ASP A 4 12.46 -15.80 6.55
C ASP A 4 13.49 -14.99 7.36
N ASN A 5 13.74 -13.74 6.95
CA ASN A 5 14.63 -12.80 7.63
C ASN A 5 14.14 -11.37 7.41
N ILE A 6 13.99 -10.60 8.49
CA ILE A 6 13.49 -9.23 8.48
C ILE A 6 14.46 -8.27 7.78
N VAL A 7 15.76 -8.43 8.02
CA VAL A 7 16.79 -7.60 7.38
C VAL A 7 16.78 -7.85 5.89
N ARG A 8 16.67 -9.11 5.47
CA ARG A 8 16.55 -9.45 4.04
C ARG A 8 15.28 -8.87 3.42
N ALA A 9 14.17 -8.88 4.15
CA ALA A 9 12.89 -8.37 3.66
C ALA A 9 12.90 -6.87 3.31
N THR A 10 13.87 -6.09 3.81
CA THR A 10 13.98 -4.66 3.45
C THR A 10 14.52 -4.42 2.04
N PHE A 11 15.23 -5.39 1.44
CA PHE A 11 15.84 -5.24 0.11
C PHE A 11 15.56 -6.41 -0.85
N GLN A 12 15.01 -7.53 -0.38
CA GLN A 12 14.69 -8.70 -1.20
C GLN A 12 13.27 -9.22 -1.01
N GLN A 13 12.67 -9.66 -2.11
CA GLN A 13 11.38 -10.35 -2.16
C GLN A 13 11.51 -11.75 -2.77
N ILE A 14 10.57 -12.63 -2.44
CA ILE A 14 10.58 -14.04 -2.87
C ILE A 14 9.63 -14.19 -4.05
N GLU A 15 10.15 -14.69 -5.17
CA GLU A 15 9.36 -15.15 -6.30
C GLU A 15 9.54 -16.66 -6.48
N THR A 16 8.48 -17.32 -6.96
CA THR A 16 8.55 -18.75 -7.28
C THR A 16 8.88 -18.90 -8.76
N GLU A 17 10.06 -19.44 -9.05
CA GLU A 17 10.49 -19.76 -10.41
C GLU A 17 10.32 -21.26 -10.66
N TYR A 18 9.75 -21.63 -11.81
CA TYR A 18 9.60 -23.03 -12.20
C TYR A 18 10.82 -23.47 -13.00
N VAL A 19 11.59 -24.40 -12.45
CA VAL A 19 12.80 -24.93 -13.08
C VAL A 19 12.58 -26.39 -13.47
N SER A 20 12.80 -26.71 -14.74
CA SER A 20 12.77 -28.08 -15.25
C SER A 20 14.08 -28.79 -14.91
N LYS A 21 14.00 -29.85 -14.11
CA LYS A 21 15.15 -30.69 -13.75
C LYS A 21 15.03 -32.04 -14.43
N ASN A 22 16.11 -32.48 -15.07
CA ASN A 22 16.21 -33.83 -15.61
C ASN A 22 16.54 -34.77 -14.45
N VAL A 23 15.57 -35.58 -14.02
CA VAL A 23 15.76 -36.58 -12.97
C VAL A 23 16.07 -37.92 -13.64
N SER A 24 17.24 -38.48 -13.39
CA SER A 24 17.60 -39.82 -13.89
C SER A 24 16.89 -40.87 -13.05
N ASN A 25 16.14 -41.78 -13.68
CA ASN A 25 15.52 -42.89 -12.97
C ASN A 25 16.46 -44.12 -13.01
N PRO A 26 17.14 -44.48 -11.92
CA PRO A 26 18.20 -45.51 -11.92
C PRO A 26 17.67 -46.92 -12.24
N LYS A 27 16.36 -47.15 -12.21
CA LYS A 27 15.73 -48.44 -12.50
C LYS A 27 15.39 -48.68 -13.99
N LEU A 28 15.37 -47.65 -14.82
CA LEU A 28 14.85 -47.74 -16.20
C LEU A 28 15.73 -47.05 -17.25
N GLY A 29 16.88 -46.48 -16.85
CA GLY A 29 17.82 -45.79 -17.75
C GLY A 29 17.23 -44.56 -18.47
N THR A 30 16.05 -44.10 -18.05
CA THR A 30 15.29 -43.02 -18.69
C THR A 30 15.38 -41.74 -17.86
N PHE A 31 15.46 -40.60 -18.55
CA PHE A 31 15.41 -39.26 -17.96
C PHE A 31 13.98 -38.75 -17.97
N THR A 32 13.42 -38.47 -16.79
CA THR A 32 12.12 -37.81 -16.67
C THR A 32 12.34 -36.33 -16.38
N VAL A 33 11.75 -35.45 -17.20
CA VAL A 33 11.76 -34.00 -16.95
C VAL A 33 10.72 -33.72 -15.86
N VAL A 34 11.17 -33.29 -14.69
CA VAL A 34 10.31 -32.89 -13.59
C VAL A 34 10.41 -31.38 -13.42
N THR A 35 9.28 -30.69 -13.55
CA THR A 35 9.20 -29.26 -13.22
C THR A 35 9.11 -29.11 -11.71
N SER A 36 10.11 -28.49 -11.10
CA SER A 36 10.13 -28.17 -9.68
C SER A 36 10.00 -26.66 -9.49
N SER A 37 9.15 -26.23 -8.54
CA SER A 37 9.15 -24.85 -8.07
C SER A 37 10.35 -24.60 -7.17
N VAL A 38 11.07 -23.50 -7.41
CA VAL A 38 12.20 -23.06 -6.59
C VAL A 38 11.94 -21.62 -6.15
N HIS A 39 12.22 -21.31 -4.89
CA HIS A 39 12.18 -19.93 -4.40
C HIS A 39 13.42 -19.18 -4.86
N LYS A 40 13.21 -18.05 -5.51
CA LYS A 40 14.26 -17.12 -5.90
C LYS A 40 14.09 -15.81 -5.17
N TYR A 41 15.20 -15.30 -4.64
CA TYR A 41 15.24 -13.95 -4.08
C TYR A 41 15.57 -12.99 -5.21
N ILE A 42 14.74 -11.98 -5.36
CA ILE A 42 14.94 -10.88 -6.31
C ILE A 42 15.02 -9.56 -5.55
N ASP A 43 15.70 -8.59 -6.15
CA ASP A 43 15.84 -7.25 -5.58
C ASP A 43 14.47 -6.55 -5.57
N GLY A 44 14.08 -6.08 -4.39
CA GLY A 44 12.78 -5.47 -4.14
C GLY A 44 12.38 -5.62 -2.68
N MET A 45 11.68 -4.63 -2.13
CA MET A 45 11.28 -4.67 -0.72
C MET A 45 10.02 -5.52 -0.53
N ASN A 46 10.06 -6.48 0.39
CA ASN A 46 8.89 -7.25 0.79
C ASN A 46 8.04 -6.47 1.80
N SER A 47 7.36 -5.42 1.32
CA SER A 47 6.54 -4.53 2.15
C SER A 47 5.43 -5.26 2.91
N LEU A 48 4.77 -6.23 2.26
CA LEU A 48 3.69 -7.01 2.88
C LEU A 48 4.21 -7.80 4.09
N GLY A 49 5.39 -8.41 3.98
CA GLY A 49 5.98 -9.16 5.08
C GLY A 49 6.45 -8.29 6.24
N LEU A 50 7.00 -7.11 5.94
CA LEU A 50 7.36 -6.12 6.97
C LEU A 50 6.13 -5.62 7.72
N ILE A 51 5.05 -5.27 7.02
CA ILE A 51 3.80 -4.81 7.65
C ILE A 51 3.25 -5.86 8.61
N VAL A 52 3.16 -7.13 8.19
CA VAL A 52 2.65 -8.22 9.04
C VAL A 52 3.52 -8.42 10.27
N PHE A 53 4.85 -8.38 10.11
CA PHE A 53 5.79 -8.50 11.23
C PHE A 53 5.63 -7.36 12.23
N PHE A 54 5.60 -6.10 11.78
CA PHE A 54 5.48 -4.94 12.67
C PHE A 54 4.10 -4.82 13.32
N ILE A 55 3.02 -5.28 12.68
CA ILE A 55 1.70 -5.40 13.32
C ILE A 55 1.76 -6.41 14.48
N ALA A 56 2.33 -7.60 14.24
CA ALA A 56 2.47 -8.61 15.28
C ALA A 56 3.36 -8.11 16.44
N LEU A 57 4.47 -7.44 16.13
CA LEU A 57 5.36 -6.82 17.12
C LEU A 57 4.63 -5.73 17.92
N GLY A 58 3.85 -4.88 17.26
CA GLY A 58 3.02 -3.85 17.91
C GLY A 58 1.98 -4.45 18.87
N LEU A 59 1.31 -5.54 18.47
CA LEU A 59 0.36 -6.27 19.32
C LEU A 59 1.04 -6.86 20.57
N VAL A 60 2.20 -7.49 20.40
CA VAL A 60 2.96 -8.07 21.53
C VAL A 60 3.45 -6.98 22.48
N MET A 61 4.01 -5.87 21.97
CA MET A 61 4.39 -4.73 22.80
C MET A 61 3.21 -4.16 23.60
N GLY A 62 2.03 -4.06 22.97
CA GLY A 62 0.81 -3.62 23.63
C GLY A 62 0.37 -4.57 24.77
N GLN A 63 0.62 -5.87 24.65
CA GLN A 63 0.31 -6.86 25.69
C GLN A 63 1.30 -6.84 26.87
N LEU A 64 2.58 -6.54 26.61
CA LEU A 64 3.61 -6.44 27.64
C LEU A 64 3.50 -5.14 28.47
N GLY A 65 2.72 -4.16 27.99
CA GLY A 65 2.42 -2.94 28.71
C GLY A 65 3.67 -2.17 29.11
N ASP A 66 3.88 -1.99 30.42
CA ASP A 66 4.92 -1.15 30.98
C ASP A 66 6.35 -1.62 30.65
N GLU A 67 6.56 -2.92 30.48
CA GLU A 67 7.86 -3.49 30.14
C GLU A 67 8.31 -3.14 28.72
N ALA A 68 7.35 -2.98 27.81
CA ALA A 68 7.60 -2.64 26.41
C ALA A 68 7.57 -1.12 26.13
N LYS A 69 7.23 -0.28 27.11
CA LYS A 69 7.19 1.19 26.96
C LYS A 69 8.46 1.79 26.37
N PRO A 70 9.68 1.45 26.82
CA PRO A 70 10.89 2.04 26.26
C PRO A 70 11.06 1.75 24.76
N LEU A 71 10.63 0.56 24.31
CA LEU A 71 10.68 0.16 22.91
C LEU A 71 9.59 0.87 22.08
N ALA A 72 8.38 1.01 22.63
CA ALA A 72 7.31 1.77 22.00
C ALA A 72 7.67 3.26 21.83
N ASP A 73 8.24 3.87 22.87
CA ASP A 73 8.68 5.28 22.84
C ASP A 73 9.79 5.52 21.81
N LEU A 74 10.68 4.54 21.61
CA LEU A 74 11.65 4.56 20.52
C LEU A 74 10.94 4.61 19.17
N PHE A 75 10.00 3.71 18.89
CA PHE A 75 9.27 3.69 17.61
C PHE A 75 8.47 4.97 17.36
N ILE A 76 7.82 5.52 18.40
CA ILE A 76 7.10 6.81 18.32
C ILE A 76 8.07 7.96 18.01
N SER A 77 9.24 7.97 18.65
CA SER A 77 10.25 9.00 18.40
C SER A 77 10.83 8.88 16.99
N LEU A 78 11.06 7.65 16.53
CA LEU A 78 11.54 7.37 15.19
C LEU A 78 10.52 7.81 14.12
N ASP A 79 9.23 7.53 14.32
CA ASP A 79 8.16 7.99 13.43
C ASP A 79 8.15 9.52 13.29
N LYS A 80 8.25 10.26 14.41
CA LYS A 80 8.36 11.73 14.38
C LYS A 80 9.56 12.22 13.57
N VAL A 81 10.71 11.57 13.72
CA VAL A 81 11.91 11.88 12.95
C VAL A 81 11.70 11.59 11.47
N ILE A 82 11.07 10.47 11.13
CA ILE A 82 10.76 10.10 9.74
C ILE A 82 9.79 11.11 9.11
N ILE A 83 8.72 11.52 9.81
CA ILE A 83 7.77 12.53 9.31
C ILE A 83 8.48 13.88 9.09
N ALA A 84 9.38 14.27 9.98
CA ALA A 84 10.19 15.49 9.80
C ALA A 84 11.12 15.38 8.57
N LEU A 85 11.76 14.23 8.37
CA LEU A 85 12.59 13.97 7.19
C LEU A 85 11.76 14.01 5.90
N VAL A 86 10.60 13.36 5.87
CA VAL A 86 9.66 13.41 4.74
C VAL A 86 9.26 14.85 4.43
N SER A 87 9.03 15.68 5.46
CA SER A 87 8.70 17.09 5.28
C SER A 87 9.82 17.86 4.57
N ILE A 88 11.09 17.59 4.91
CA ILE A 88 12.25 18.18 4.22
C ILE A 88 12.27 17.75 2.76
N VAL A 89 12.08 16.46 2.46
CA VAL A 89 12.03 15.96 1.08
C VAL A 89 10.88 16.57 0.30
N MET A 90 9.72 16.80 0.92
CA MET A 90 8.57 17.46 0.32
C MET A 90 8.88 18.90 -0.11
N TRP A 91 9.77 19.62 0.58
CA TRP A 91 10.25 20.95 0.14
C TRP A 91 11.07 20.90 -1.15
N TYR A 92 11.81 19.83 -1.40
CA TYR A 92 12.55 19.60 -2.65
C TYR A 92 11.67 19.02 -3.77
N SER A 93 10.54 18.42 -3.41
CA SER A 93 9.62 17.75 -4.33
C SER A 93 9.15 18.60 -5.52
N PRO A 94 8.88 19.93 -5.41
CA PRO A 94 8.45 20.72 -6.57
C PRO A 94 9.44 20.68 -7.74
N ILE A 95 10.74 20.71 -7.43
CA ILE A 95 11.81 20.64 -8.44
C ILE A 95 11.88 19.23 -9.04
N GLY A 96 11.79 18.19 -8.21
CA GLY A 96 11.77 16.80 -8.68
C GLY A 96 10.57 16.48 -9.56
N ILE A 97 9.36 16.86 -9.11
CA ILE A 97 8.10 16.61 -9.82
C ILE A 97 8.07 17.37 -11.15
N SER A 98 8.49 18.64 -11.19
CA SER A 98 8.51 19.41 -12.44
C SER A 98 9.45 18.79 -13.49
N SER A 99 10.63 18.33 -13.09
CA SER A 99 11.55 17.61 -13.97
C SER A 99 10.96 16.29 -14.47
N LEU A 100 10.32 15.51 -13.57
CA LEU A 100 9.69 14.24 -13.93
C LEU A 100 8.52 14.43 -14.92
N ILE A 101 7.68 15.45 -14.70
CA ILE A 101 6.57 15.79 -15.60
C ILE A 101 7.12 16.22 -16.95
N ALA A 102 8.14 17.09 -16.99
CA ALA A 102 8.76 17.51 -18.25
C ALA A 102 9.32 16.31 -19.04
N ALA A 103 10.05 15.41 -18.36
CA ALA A 103 10.57 14.19 -18.98
C ALA A 103 9.45 13.31 -19.54
N LYS A 104 8.36 13.13 -18.80
CA LYS A 104 7.21 12.33 -19.26
C LYS A 104 6.49 12.96 -20.45
N ILE A 105 6.38 14.28 -20.51
CA ILE A 105 5.78 14.97 -21.66
C ILE A 105 6.64 14.79 -22.91
N LEU A 106 7.96 14.78 -22.79
CA LEU A 106 8.87 14.56 -23.93
C LEU A 106 8.79 13.12 -24.49
N GLU A 107 8.48 12.12 -23.66
CA GLU A 107 8.28 10.73 -24.11
C GLU A 107 6.94 10.52 -24.85
N ILE A 108 5.97 11.40 -24.64
CA ILE A 108 4.62 11.25 -25.19
C ILE A 108 4.57 11.74 -26.64
N THR A 109 4.17 10.85 -27.55
CA THR A 109 3.98 11.16 -28.99
C THR A 109 2.64 11.83 -29.30
N ASP A 110 1.59 11.54 -28.53
CA ASP A 110 0.26 12.14 -28.68
C ASP A 110 -0.27 12.66 -27.32
N LEU A 111 -0.14 13.97 -27.13
CA LEU A 111 -0.51 14.65 -25.89
C LEU A 111 -2.04 14.65 -25.69
N ALA A 112 -2.82 14.75 -26.77
CA ALA A 112 -4.28 14.79 -26.69
C ALA A 112 -4.85 13.44 -26.24
N LYS A 113 -4.29 12.34 -26.77
CA LYS A 113 -4.68 10.99 -26.35
C LYS A 113 -4.33 10.72 -24.89
N THR A 114 -3.16 11.17 -24.44
CA THR A 114 -2.71 10.98 -23.05
C THR A 114 -3.53 11.82 -22.06
N ALA A 115 -3.82 13.08 -22.40
CA ALA A 115 -4.70 13.93 -21.61
C ALA A 115 -6.12 13.35 -21.50
N LYS A 116 -6.66 12.77 -22.59
CA LYS A 116 -7.95 12.07 -22.58
C LYS A 116 -7.93 10.86 -21.64
N MET A 117 -6.88 10.05 -21.66
CA MET A 117 -6.75 8.90 -20.75
C MET A 117 -6.70 9.35 -19.28
N LEU A 118 -5.95 10.42 -18.98
CA LEU A 118 -5.87 10.97 -17.63
C LEU A 118 -7.21 11.57 -17.16
N GLY A 119 -7.93 12.24 -18.06
CA GLY A 119 -9.29 12.75 -17.79
C GLY A 119 -10.29 11.63 -17.51
N LEU A 120 -10.24 10.55 -18.29
CA LEU A 120 -11.06 9.36 -18.02
C LEU A 120 -10.70 8.73 -16.67
N TYR A 121 -9.41 8.62 -16.34
CA TYR A 121 -8.96 8.15 -15.04
C TYR A 121 -9.55 8.99 -13.90
N MET A 122 -9.42 10.32 -13.96
CA MET A 122 -10.00 11.22 -12.95
C MET A 122 -11.51 11.03 -12.80
N LEU A 123 -12.24 10.90 -13.92
CA LEU A 123 -13.68 10.66 -13.89
C LEU A 123 -14.01 9.32 -13.24
N THR A 124 -13.29 8.24 -13.58
CA THR A 124 -13.51 6.92 -12.97
C THR A 124 -13.24 6.91 -11.47
N VAL A 125 -12.20 7.63 -11.01
CA VAL A 125 -11.87 7.73 -9.59
C VAL A 125 -12.95 8.53 -8.85
N ILE A 126 -13.33 9.71 -9.35
CA ILE A 126 -14.36 10.56 -8.72
C ILE A 126 -15.70 9.80 -8.65
N THR A 127 -16.13 9.19 -9.75
CA THR A 127 -17.38 8.41 -9.77
C THR A 127 -17.31 7.21 -8.83
N GLY A 128 -16.18 6.50 -8.77
CA GLY A 128 -15.95 5.41 -7.83
C GLY A 128 -16.07 5.86 -6.36
N LEU A 129 -15.45 7.00 -6.01
CA LEU A 129 -15.53 7.57 -4.66
C LEU A 129 -16.97 8.01 -4.33
N LEU A 130 -17.71 8.61 -5.27
CA LEU A 130 -19.11 8.99 -5.07
C LEU A 130 -20.00 7.75 -4.85
N ILE A 131 -19.84 6.71 -5.66
CA ILE A 131 -20.56 5.45 -5.49
C ILE A 131 -20.23 4.82 -4.13
N HIS A 132 -18.97 4.83 -3.73
CA HIS A 132 -18.56 4.30 -2.43
C HIS A 132 -19.20 5.09 -1.28
N LEU A 133 -19.19 6.42 -1.36
CA LEU A 133 -19.75 7.32 -0.35
C LEU A 133 -21.27 7.25 -0.23
N PHE A 134 -22.00 7.18 -1.35
CA PHE A 134 -23.47 7.24 -1.36
C PHE A 134 -24.19 5.89 -1.42
N ILE A 135 -23.50 4.83 -1.81
CA ILE A 135 -24.08 3.48 -1.94
C ILE A 135 -23.38 2.51 -0.98
N THR A 136 -22.07 2.32 -1.09
CA THR A 136 -21.39 1.27 -0.31
C THR A 136 -21.43 1.53 1.20
N LEU A 137 -21.01 2.72 1.65
CA LEU A 137 -21.02 3.07 3.08
C LEU A 137 -22.45 3.13 3.67
N PRO A 138 -23.46 3.72 2.99
CA PRO A 138 -24.83 3.76 3.50
C PRO A 138 -25.48 2.37 3.56
N THR A 139 -25.22 1.51 2.58
CA THR A 139 -25.70 0.13 2.59
C THR A 139 -25.07 -0.66 3.76
N LEU A 140 -23.77 -0.51 4.01
CA LEU A 140 -23.10 -1.15 5.14
C LEU A 140 -23.66 -0.65 6.49
N LEU A 141 -23.87 0.67 6.61
CA LEU A 141 -24.49 1.27 7.80
C LEU A 141 -25.93 0.77 8.00
N PHE A 142 -26.72 0.66 6.93
CA PHE A 142 -28.09 0.15 7.00
C PHE A 142 -28.13 -1.31 7.45
N ILE A 143 -27.23 -2.16 6.96
CA ILE A 143 -27.13 -3.56 7.41
C ILE A 143 -26.78 -3.64 8.90
N GLY A 144 -25.80 -2.85 9.36
CA GLY A 144 -25.34 -2.90 10.75
C GLY A 144 -26.31 -2.27 11.75
N THR A 145 -26.87 -1.09 11.44
CA THR A 145 -27.70 -0.32 12.40
C THR A 145 -29.20 -0.40 12.14
N ARG A 146 -29.65 -0.93 10.99
CA ARG A 146 -31.05 -0.99 10.54
C ARG A 146 -31.81 0.34 10.64
N ARG A 147 -31.08 1.47 10.64
CA ARG A 147 -31.62 2.83 10.66
C ARG A 147 -31.33 3.50 9.33
N ASN A 148 -32.09 4.56 9.02
CA ASN A 148 -31.90 5.32 7.79
C ASN A 148 -30.50 5.97 7.75
N PRO A 149 -29.58 5.49 6.88
CA PRO A 149 -28.20 5.96 6.85
C PRO A 149 -28.08 7.38 6.28
N TYR A 150 -29.02 7.82 5.45
CA TYR A 150 -28.98 9.16 4.85
C TYR A 150 -29.23 10.27 5.87
N LYS A 151 -30.04 10.01 6.92
CA LYS A 151 -30.19 10.95 8.04
C LYS A 151 -28.90 11.08 8.85
N PHE A 152 -28.14 10.00 8.97
CA PHE A 152 -26.83 10.02 9.62
C PHE A 152 -25.82 10.81 8.78
N MET A 153 -25.73 10.55 7.48
CA MET A 153 -24.86 11.31 6.57
C MET A 153 -25.16 12.81 6.56
N GLN A 154 -26.44 13.22 6.64
CA GLN A 154 -26.82 14.63 6.73
C GLN A 154 -26.21 15.31 7.96
N GLY A 155 -26.14 14.61 9.11
CA GLY A 155 -25.49 15.12 10.31
C GLY A 155 -23.97 15.27 10.19
N LEU A 156 -23.33 14.54 9.26
CA LEU A 156 -21.89 14.63 8.97
C LEU A 156 -21.53 15.62 7.86
N THR A 157 -22.51 16.27 7.21
CA THR A 157 -22.24 17.18 6.09
C THR A 157 -21.29 18.33 6.45
N GLN A 158 -21.37 18.86 7.67
CA GLN A 158 -20.45 19.90 8.16
C GLN A 158 -19.00 19.38 8.22
N ALA A 159 -18.78 18.19 8.80
CA ALA A 159 -17.45 17.57 8.85
C ALA A 159 -16.94 17.22 7.44
N GLY A 160 -17.82 16.75 6.55
CA GLY A 160 -17.48 16.49 5.15
C GLY A 160 -17.05 17.74 4.39
N LEU A 161 -17.72 18.87 4.62
CA LEU A 161 -17.36 20.14 3.98
C LEU A 161 -16.03 20.68 4.52
N THR A 162 -15.78 20.56 5.83
CA THR A 162 -14.49 20.89 6.43
C THR A 162 -13.37 20.00 5.90
N ALA A 163 -13.58 18.69 5.79
CA ALA A 163 -12.63 17.75 5.22
C ALA A 163 -12.27 18.07 3.76
N LEU A 164 -13.25 18.49 2.95
CA LEU A 164 -13.01 18.95 1.58
C LEU A 164 -12.19 20.24 1.55
N GLY A 165 -12.48 21.19 2.44
CA GLY A 165 -11.77 22.47 2.52
C GLY A 165 -10.33 22.35 3.01
N THR A 166 -10.06 21.44 3.95
CA THR A 166 -8.71 21.21 4.48
C THR A 166 -7.91 20.19 3.68
N SER A 167 -8.58 19.34 2.89
CA SER A 167 -7.98 18.21 2.16
C SER A 167 -7.13 17.29 3.06
N SER A 168 -7.42 17.25 4.36
CA SER A 168 -6.68 16.47 5.35
C SER A 168 -7.64 15.79 6.33
N SER A 169 -7.60 14.46 6.37
CA SER A 169 -8.44 13.64 7.25
C SER A 169 -8.08 13.77 8.73
N ALA A 170 -6.91 14.33 9.07
CA ALA A 170 -6.52 14.61 10.46
C ALA A 170 -7.06 15.96 10.98
N ALA A 171 -7.50 16.83 10.07
CA ALA A 171 -8.03 18.17 10.38
C ALA A 171 -9.57 18.23 10.35
N SER A 172 -10.24 17.09 10.11
CA SER A 172 -11.69 16.95 9.94
C SER A 172 -12.34 16.11 11.03
#